data_AF-A0A7C4NNG1-F1
#
_entry.id   AF-A0A7C4NNG1-F1
#
_cell.length_a   1.000
_cell.length_b   1.000
_cell.length_c   1.000
_cell.angle_alpha   90.00
_cell.angle_beta   90.00
_cell.angle_gamma   90.00
#
_symmetry.space_group_name_H-M   'P 1'
#
loop_
_entity.id
_entity.type
_entity.pdbx_description
1 polymer ?
#
loop_
_entity_poly.entity_id
_entity_poly.type
_entity_poly.pdbx_seq_one_letter_code
_entity_poly.pdbx_strand_id
1 'polypeptide(L)'
;MGRKVMVQNLLIVLVALSLLVGAVLLWWTGRESPPSPSLAELQTRILPSEGQATAYGIPLSWDNVQRFADWYYEVHLSPQEERVLWEALHSVPTPCCDDTRLTRCCCEEGGLICNLVRSARGLAAWLIHIKGFNPEEVRAAVEEWLRFVHPGYYLAQELRRLGQDHAAYGLATQGACYRGACEEGLRAGGCGGMGSRVRL
;
A
#
# COMPACT_ATOMS: atom_id res chain seq x y z
N MET A 1 30.88 -55.99 -29.57
CA MET A 1 31.43 -55.30 -28.38
C MET A 1 30.80 -53.93 -28.06
N GLY A 2 30.07 -53.26 -28.98
CA GLY A 2 29.55 -51.89 -28.72
C GLY A 2 28.30 -51.76 -27.82
N ARG A 3 27.39 -52.74 -27.81
CA ARG A 3 26.09 -52.60 -27.12
C ARG A 3 26.19 -52.63 -25.58
N LYS A 4 27.14 -53.40 -25.02
CA LYS A 4 27.36 -53.46 -23.55
C LYS A 4 27.98 -52.17 -23.01
N VAL A 5 28.95 -51.59 -23.72
CA VAL A 5 29.61 -50.33 -23.33
C VAL A 5 28.64 -49.15 -23.39
N MET A 6 27.79 -49.10 -24.41
CA MET A 6 26.76 -48.06 -24.56
C MET A 6 25.70 -48.11 -23.44
N VAL A 7 25.25 -49.30 -23.05
CA VAL A 7 24.29 -49.47 -21.94
C VAL A 7 24.91 -49.08 -20.59
N GLN A 8 26.18 -49.41 -20.37
CA GLN A 8 26.89 -49.06 -19.14
C GLN A 8 27.11 -47.54 -19.01
N ASN A 9 27.48 -46.85 -20.09
CA ASN A 9 27.63 -45.40 -20.08
C ASN A 9 26.29 -44.67 -19.88
N LEU A 10 25.20 -45.18 -20.47
CA LEU A 10 23.87 -44.62 -20.27
C LEU A 10 23.40 -44.77 -18.81
N LEU A 11 23.68 -45.91 -18.18
CA LEU A 11 23.34 -46.16 -16.78
C LEU A 11 24.09 -45.20 -15.84
N ILE A 12 25.38 -44.97 -16.08
CA ILE A 12 26.20 -44.04 -15.29
C ILE A 12 25.66 -42.61 -15.37
N VAL A 13 25.28 -42.15 -16.57
CA VAL A 13 24.71 -40.82 -16.78
C VAL A 13 23.37 -40.68 -16.05
N LEU A 14 22.49 -41.68 -16.11
CA LEU A 14 21.20 -41.65 -15.43
C LEU A 14 21.34 -41.61 -13.90
N VAL A 15 22.29 -42.38 -13.33
CA VAL A 15 22.58 -42.35 -11.89
C VAL A 15 23.15 -40.99 -11.48
N ALA A 16 24.09 -40.44 -12.25
CA ALA A 16 24.66 -39.12 -11.99
C ALA A 16 23.60 -38.01 -12.04
N LEU A 17 22.69 -38.05 -13.02
CA LEU A 17 21.57 -37.10 -13.10
C LEU A 17 20.62 -37.23 -11.91
N SER A 18 20.31 -38.47 -11.50
CA SER A 18 19.41 -38.73 -10.36
C SER A 18 20.00 -38.21 -9.05
N LEU A 19 21.32 -38.37 -8.85
CA LEU A 19 22.03 -37.82 -7.69
C LEU A 19 22.09 -36.29 -7.70
N LEU A 20 22.28 -35.68 -8.88
CA LEU A 20 22.26 -34.23 -9.04
C LEU A 20 20.88 -33.65 -8.72
N VAL A 21 19.81 -34.26 -9.24
CA VAL A 21 18.43 -33.85 -8.95
C VAL A 21 18.12 -34.04 -7.46
N GLY A 22 18.55 -35.15 -6.86
CA GLY A 22 18.39 -35.39 -5.42
C GLY A 22 19.13 -34.35 -4.56
N ALA A 23 20.36 -33.99 -4.93
CA ALA A 23 21.15 -32.98 -4.24
C ALA A 23 20.54 -31.58 -4.37
N VAL A 24 20.02 -31.22 -5.55
CA VAL A 24 19.32 -29.94 -5.78
C VAL A 24 18.03 -29.88 -4.97
N LEU A 25 17.24 -30.95 -4.94
CA LEU A 25 16.00 -31.02 -4.15
C LEU A 25 16.29 -30.89 -2.65
N LEU A 26 17.30 -31.59 -2.13
CA LEU A 26 17.71 -31.51 -0.72
C LEU A 26 18.25 -30.12 -0.35
N TRP A 27 18.98 -29.48 -1.26
CA TRP A 27 19.45 -28.11 -1.06
C TRP A 27 18.31 -27.09 -1.08
N TRP A 28 17.27 -27.35 -1.88
CA TRP A 28 16.10 -26.49 -1.97
C TRP A 28 15.17 -26.64 -0.75
N THR A 29 14.99 -27.85 -0.23
CA THR A 29 14.19 -28.10 0.98
C THR A 29 14.91 -27.72 2.28
N GLY A 30 16.24 -27.68 2.28
CA GLY A 30 17.06 -27.31 3.44
C GLY A 30 17.28 -25.81 3.63
N ARG A 31 16.78 -24.95 2.72
CA ARG A 31 16.76 -23.50 2.95
C ARG A 31 15.65 -23.16 3.92
N GLU A 32 16.00 -23.01 5.19
CA GLU A 32 15.15 -22.30 6.13
C GLU A 32 14.90 -20.89 5.58
N SER A 33 13.63 -20.56 5.35
CA SER A 33 13.24 -19.18 5.07
C SER A 33 13.70 -18.31 6.25
N PRO A 34 14.24 -17.10 6.00
CA PRO A 34 14.54 -16.18 7.08
C PRO A 34 13.30 -15.98 7.95
N PRO A 35 13.45 -15.85 9.28
CA PRO A 35 12.31 -15.70 10.17
C PRO A 35 11.47 -14.49 9.73
N SER A 36 10.16 -14.70 9.69
CA SER A 36 9.19 -13.65 9.40
C SER A 36 9.36 -12.50 10.40
N PRO A 37 9.50 -11.23 9.95
CA PRO A 37 9.54 -10.10 10.86
C PRO A 37 8.25 -10.04 11.70
N SER A 38 8.38 -9.67 12.96
CA SER A 38 7.25 -9.44 13.84
C SER A 38 6.41 -8.25 13.36
N LEU A 39 5.13 -8.21 13.76
CA LEU A 39 4.24 -7.10 13.40
C LEU A 39 4.78 -5.75 13.91
N ALA A 40 5.39 -5.72 15.08
CA ALA A 40 5.98 -4.50 15.66
C ALA A 40 7.18 -3.98 14.85
N GLU A 41 8.03 -4.90 14.36
CA GLU A 41 9.13 -4.54 13.46
C GLU A 41 8.61 -4.02 12.12
N LEU A 42 7.57 -4.65 11.56
CA LEU A 42 6.93 -4.16 10.34
C LEU A 42 6.33 -2.77 10.51
N GLN A 43 5.59 -2.54 11.60
CA GLN A 43 5.02 -1.24 11.94
C GLN A 43 6.08 -0.15 11.98
N THR A 44 7.15 -0.37 12.74
CA THR A 44 8.25 0.60 12.88
C THR A 44 8.96 0.86 11.55
N ARG A 45 9.04 -0.16 10.68
CA ARG A 45 9.75 -0.05 9.40
C ARG A 45 8.96 0.69 8.33
N ILE A 46 7.64 0.51 8.25
CA ILE A 46 6.86 0.98 7.10
C ILE A 46 5.86 2.09 7.43
N LEU A 47 5.46 2.23 8.70
CA LEU A 47 4.47 3.21 9.10
C LEU A 47 5.18 4.44 9.69
N PRO A 48 4.81 5.64 9.23
CA PRO A 48 5.30 6.85 9.86
C PRO A 48 4.63 7.06 11.23
N SER A 49 5.31 7.75 12.13
CA SER A 49 4.83 7.99 13.50
C SER A 49 4.03 9.29 13.61
N GLU A 50 3.09 9.35 14.55
CA GLU A 50 2.44 10.62 14.92
C GLU A 50 3.49 11.62 15.44
N GLY A 51 3.37 12.87 15.02
CA GLY A 51 4.33 13.94 15.29
C GLY A 51 5.55 13.96 14.37
N GLN A 52 5.73 12.98 13.48
CA GLN A 52 6.83 12.97 12.51
C GLN A 52 6.78 14.22 11.63
N ALA A 53 7.92 14.90 11.51
CA ALA A 53 8.08 16.04 10.61
C ALA A 53 8.00 15.60 9.15
N THR A 54 7.41 16.43 8.31
CA THR A 54 7.20 16.14 6.88
C THR A 54 7.93 17.15 6.02
N ALA A 55 8.21 16.79 4.77
CA ALA A 55 8.85 17.70 3.80
C ALA A 55 8.02 18.97 3.53
N TYR A 56 6.71 18.91 3.79
CA TYR A 56 5.77 20.01 3.57
C TYR A 56 5.53 20.88 4.81
N GLY A 57 6.21 20.61 5.93
CA GLY A 57 6.25 21.48 7.11
C GLY A 57 5.05 21.35 8.05
N ILE A 58 4.18 20.37 7.85
CA ILE A 58 3.06 20.04 8.74
C ILE A 58 3.29 18.63 9.30
N PRO A 59 3.49 18.46 10.62
CA PRO A 59 3.73 17.13 11.19
C PRO A 59 2.55 16.17 10.95
N LEU A 60 2.82 14.87 10.85
CA LEU A 60 1.75 13.87 10.78
C LEU A 60 0.95 13.87 12.08
N SER A 61 -0.35 14.13 12.01
CA SER A 61 -1.24 14.17 13.17
C SER A 61 -2.67 13.90 12.73
N TRP A 62 -3.43 13.23 13.59
CA TRP A 62 -4.86 13.01 13.39
C TRP A 62 -5.66 14.31 13.36
N ASP A 63 -5.16 15.37 14.00
CA ASP A 63 -5.82 16.69 14.02
C ASP A 63 -5.83 17.35 12.63
N ASN A 64 -4.94 16.93 11.74
CA ASN A 64 -4.84 17.47 10.39
C ASN A 64 -5.83 16.85 9.40
N VAL A 65 -6.47 15.72 9.75
CA VAL A 65 -7.34 14.97 8.85
C VAL A 65 -8.48 15.84 8.33
N GLN A 66 -9.17 16.56 9.22
CA GLN A 66 -10.28 17.43 8.84
C GLN A 66 -9.79 18.54 7.90
N ARG A 67 -8.71 19.24 8.26
CA ARG A 67 -8.14 20.32 7.44
C ARG A 67 -7.76 19.83 6.04
N PHE A 68 -7.11 18.68 5.93
CA PHE A 68 -6.74 18.13 4.63
C PHE A 68 -7.97 17.72 3.83
N ALA A 69 -9.02 17.21 4.49
CA ALA A 69 -10.27 16.90 3.83
C ALA A 69 -11.05 18.16 3.41
N ASP A 70 -10.90 19.29 4.10
CA ASP A 70 -11.55 20.56 3.77
C ASP A 70 -10.87 21.21 2.55
N TRP A 71 -9.54 21.14 2.46
CA TRP A 71 -8.77 21.64 1.31
C TRP A 71 -9.19 21.04 -0.04
N TYR A 72 -9.80 19.85 -0.04
CA TYR A 72 -10.37 19.28 -1.26
C TYR A 72 -11.41 20.20 -1.93
N TYR A 73 -12.17 20.95 -1.14
CA TYR A 73 -13.17 21.90 -1.65
C TYR A 73 -12.65 23.33 -1.69
N GLU A 74 -11.68 23.68 -0.84
CA GLU A 74 -11.19 25.06 -0.73
C GLU A 74 -10.08 25.38 -1.73
N VAL A 75 -9.22 24.42 -2.04
CA VAL A 75 -8.06 24.62 -2.94
C VAL A 75 -8.46 24.25 -4.36
N HIS A 76 -8.51 25.26 -5.23
CA HIS A 76 -8.91 25.10 -6.62
C HIS A 76 -7.66 25.05 -7.52
N LEU A 77 -7.45 23.93 -8.20
CA LEU A 77 -6.34 23.75 -9.12
C LEU A 77 -6.66 24.33 -10.50
N SER A 78 -5.67 24.98 -11.11
CA SER A 78 -5.69 25.30 -12.53
C SER A 78 -5.56 24.05 -13.39
N PRO A 79 -5.88 24.10 -14.70
CA PRO A 79 -5.71 22.95 -15.60
C PRO A 79 -4.28 22.41 -15.66
N GLN A 80 -3.27 23.26 -15.42
CA GLN A 80 -1.86 22.87 -15.34
C GLN A 80 -1.60 22.05 -14.07
N GLU A 81 -2.09 22.53 -12.93
CA GLU A 81 -1.93 21.88 -11.62
C GLU A 81 -2.71 20.56 -11.54
N GLU A 82 -3.89 20.47 -12.19
CA GLU A 82 -4.63 19.21 -12.33
C GLU A 82 -3.82 18.11 -13.04
N ARG A 83 -2.95 18.48 -14.00
CA ARG A 83 -2.04 17.50 -14.63
C ARG A 83 -0.99 17.00 -13.65
N VAL A 84 -0.46 17.88 -12.79
CA VAL A 84 0.49 17.49 -11.74
C VAL A 84 -0.18 16.52 -10.75
N LEU A 85 -1.42 16.82 -10.34
CA LEU A 85 -2.20 15.95 -9.47
C LEU A 85 -2.43 14.59 -10.12
N TRP A 86 -2.82 14.57 -11.40
CA TRP A 86 -3.03 13.33 -12.14
C TRP A 86 -1.73 12.52 -12.24
N GLU A 87 -0.62 13.13 -12.67
CA GLU A 87 0.70 12.49 -12.77
C GLU A 87 1.17 11.92 -11.42
N ALA A 88 0.94 12.63 -10.33
CA ALA A 88 1.27 12.16 -8.99
C ALA A 88 0.43 10.95 -8.58
N LEU A 89 -0.89 11.01 -8.79
CA LEU A 89 -1.85 10.14 -8.10
C LEU A 89 -2.45 9.02 -8.96
N HIS A 90 -2.30 9.04 -10.29
CA HIS A 90 -2.94 8.03 -11.16
C HIS A 90 -2.43 6.60 -10.93
N SER A 91 -1.27 6.43 -10.30
CA SER A 91 -0.68 5.12 -9.99
C SER A 91 -0.92 4.70 -8.54
N VAL A 92 -1.34 5.62 -7.66
CA VAL A 92 -1.55 5.34 -6.24
C VAL A 92 -2.90 4.64 -6.05
N PRO A 93 -2.95 3.41 -5.54
CA PRO A 93 -4.21 2.72 -5.26
C PRO A 93 -5.04 3.46 -4.22
N THR A 94 -6.36 3.36 -4.33
CA THR A 94 -7.28 3.87 -3.31
C THR A 94 -7.39 2.85 -2.16
N PRO A 95 -6.86 3.12 -0.95
CA PRO A 95 -6.76 2.07 0.08
C PRO A 95 -8.09 1.54 0.61
N CYS A 96 -9.20 2.27 0.39
CA CYS A 96 -10.52 1.81 0.81
C CYS A 96 -11.12 0.71 -0.09
N CYS A 97 -10.60 0.47 -1.30
CA CYS A 97 -11.12 -0.55 -2.22
C CYS A 97 -10.08 -1.27 -3.09
N ASP A 98 -8.89 -0.71 -3.32
CA ASP A 98 -7.86 -1.21 -4.27
C ASP A 98 -8.23 -1.19 -5.76
N ASP A 99 -9.51 -1.16 -6.11
CA ASP A 99 -9.95 -1.25 -7.52
C ASP A 99 -9.75 0.03 -8.31
N THR A 100 -9.58 1.15 -7.62
CA THR A 100 -9.37 2.44 -8.25
C THR A 100 -8.05 3.06 -7.83
N ARG A 101 -7.82 4.27 -8.36
CA ARG A 101 -6.64 5.08 -8.09
C ARG A 101 -7.07 6.34 -7.37
N LEU A 102 -6.16 6.98 -6.67
CA LEU A 102 -6.52 8.21 -5.96
C LEU A 102 -7.10 9.28 -6.87
N THR A 103 -6.90 9.26 -8.18
CA THR A 103 -7.58 10.15 -9.14
C THR A 103 -9.06 9.87 -9.38
N ARG A 104 -9.59 8.69 -8.99
CA ARG A 104 -11.03 8.36 -9.07
C ARG A 104 -11.47 7.45 -7.92
N CYS A 105 -12.53 7.79 -7.20
CA CYS A 105 -13.07 6.99 -6.09
C CYS A 105 -14.37 6.29 -6.50
N CYS A 106 -14.58 5.03 -6.09
CA CYS A 106 -15.83 4.31 -6.36
C CYS A 106 -17.07 5.04 -5.81
N CYS A 107 -16.93 5.76 -4.69
CA CYS A 107 -18.03 6.50 -4.08
C CYS A 107 -18.55 7.65 -4.95
N GLU A 108 -17.75 8.14 -5.90
CA GLU A 108 -18.11 9.26 -6.78
C GLU A 108 -19.27 8.90 -7.72
N GLU A 109 -19.46 7.62 -8.03
CA GLU A 109 -20.59 7.15 -8.85
C GLU A 109 -21.94 7.43 -8.17
N GLY A 110 -21.97 7.48 -6.84
CA GLY A 110 -23.13 7.88 -6.05
C GLY A 110 -23.16 9.38 -5.70
N GLY A 111 -22.27 10.19 -6.26
CA GLY A 111 -22.13 11.61 -5.92
C GLY A 111 -21.48 11.87 -4.55
N LEU A 112 -20.77 10.88 -4.00
CA LEU A 112 -20.12 10.95 -2.70
C LEU A 112 -18.59 10.87 -2.83
N ILE A 113 -17.87 11.23 -1.77
CA ILE A 113 -16.44 10.97 -1.64
C ILE A 113 -16.13 10.64 -0.18
N CYS A 114 -15.37 9.58 0.06
CA CYS A 114 -15.01 9.22 1.42
C CYS A 114 -13.89 10.11 1.96
N ASN A 115 -13.87 10.33 3.27
CA ASN A 115 -12.96 11.26 3.92
C ASN A 115 -11.48 10.83 3.84
N LEU A 116 -11.21 9.54 3.69
CA LEU A 116 -9.87 9.04 3.35
C LEU A 116 -9.34 9.65 2.04
N VAL A 117 -10.08 9.48 0.94
CA VAL A 117 -9.68 10.03 -0.37
C VAL A 117 -9.71 11.55 -0.35
N ARG A 118 -10.72 12.13 0.30
CA ARG A 118 -10.86 13.59 0.41
C ARG A 118 -9.64 14.22 1.09
N SER A 119 -9.18 13.65 2.20
CA SER A 119 -7.97 14.12 2.89
C SER A 119 -6.71 13.98 2.04
N ALA A 120 -6.54 12.86 1.33
CA ALA A 120 -5.38 12.64 0.46
C ALA A 120 -5.35 13.64 -0.72
N ARG A 121 -6.49 13.85 -1.39
CA ARG A 121 -6.59 14.78 -2.52
C ARG A 121 -6.50 16.24 -2.09
N GLY A 122 -7.11 16.61 -0.97
CA GLY A 122 -7.00 17.99 -0.47
C GLY A 122 -5.59 18.33 0.00
N LEU A 123 -4.86 17.38 0.61
CA LEU A 123 -3.42 17.53 0.84
C LEU A 123 -2.67 17.72 -0.49
N ALA A 124 -2.91 16.85 -1.48
CA ALA A 124 -2.26 16.95 -2.79
C ALA A 124 -2.50 18.32 -3.45
N ALA A 125 -3.75 18.79 -3.45
CA ALA A 125 -4.11 20.08 -4.02
C ALA A 125 -3.36 21.24 -3.35
N TRP A 126 -3.29 21.25 -2.02
CA TRP A 126 -2.54 22.27 -1.29
C TRP A 126 -1.03 22.20 -1.56
N LEU A 127 -0.44 21.00 -1.64
CA LEU A 127 0.98 20.82 -1.96
C LEU A 127 1.32 21.38 -3.35
N ILE A 128 0.45 21.14 -4.33
CA ILE A 128 0.65 21.66 -5.68
C ILE A 128 0.49 23.18 -5.69
N HIS A 129 -0.64 23.67 -5.19
CA HIS A 129 -1.03 25.06 -5.36
C HIS A 129 -0.24 26.03 -4.47
N ILE A 130 -0.04 25.66 -3.20
CA ILE A 130 0.58 26.54 -2.20
C ILE A 130 2.07 26.26 -2.06
N LYS A 131 2.50 25.00 -2.20
CA LYS A 131 3.91 24.61 -2.00
C LYS A 131 4.68 24.47 -3.31
N GLY A 132 4.02 24.41 -4.46
CA GLY A 132 4.67 24.26 -5.75
C GLY A 132 5.37 22.92 -5.92
N PHE A 133 4.90 21.87 -5.23
CA PHE A 133 5.50 20.54 -5.30
C PHE A 133 5.33 19.93 -6.70
N ASN A 134 6.35 19.19 -7.14
CA ASN A 134 6.31 18.40 -8.38
C ASN A 134 5.56 17.07 -8.18
N PRO A 135 5.25 16.31 -9.26
CA PRO A 135 4.49 15.07 -9.15
C PRO A 135 5.08 14.03 -8.19
N GLU A 136 6.41 13.87 -8.17
CA GLU A 136 7.11 12.92 -7.31
C GLU A 136 7.00 13.30 -5.83
N GLU A 137 7.18 14.59 -5.50
CA GLU A 137 7.05 15.12 -4.15
C GLU A 137 5.62 14.99 -3.62
N VAL A 138 4.62 15.28 -4.47
CA VAL A 138 3.20 15.10 -4.13
C VAL A 138 2.91 13.63 -3.87
N ARG A 139 3.35 12.72 -4.74
CA ARG A 139 3.14 11.28 -4.56
C ARG A 139 3.73 10.78 -3.24
N ALA A 140 4.98 11.14 -2.95
CA ALA A 140 5.66 10.73 -1.73
C ALA A 140 4.93 11.22 -0.46
N ALA A 141 4.51 12.50 -0.44
CA ALA A 141 3.79 13.08 0.69
C ALA A 141 2.41 12.46 0.89
N VAL A 142 1.68 12.18 -0.19
CA VAL A 142 0.35 11.56 -0.13
C VAL A 142 0.44 10.10 0.30
N GLU A 143 1.44 9.34 -0.17
CA GLU A 143 1.66 7.97 0.30
C GLU A 143 2.07 7.93 1.79
N GLU A 144 2.92 8.86 2.24
CA GLU A 144 3.26 9.01 3.66
C GLU A 144 1.99 9.28 4.48
N TRP A 145 1.15 10.21 4.04
CA TRP A 145 -0.13 10.50 4.69
C TRP A 145 -1.04 9.28 4.74
N LEU A 146 -1.22 8.56 3.63
CA LEU A 146 -2.08 7.38 3.59
C LEU A 146 -1.58 6.26 4.50
N ARG A 147 -0.26 6.03 4.56
CA ARG A 147 0.35 5.07 5.51
C ARG A 147 0.06 5.44 6.95
N PHE A 148 0.04 6.74 7.28
CA PHE A 148 -0.32 7.25 8.59
C PHE A 148 -1.82 7.03 8.92
N VAL A 149 -2.73 7.42 8.03
CA VAL A 149 -4.18 7.40 8.33
C VAL A 149 -4.86 6.06 8.08
N HIS A 150 -4.23 5.15 7.34
CA HIS A 150 -4.78 3.81 7.11
C HIS A 150 -3.73 2.69 7.31
N PRO A 151 -3.10 2.61 8.50
CA PRO A 151 -1.92 1.78 8.74
C PRO A 151 -2.19 0.28 8.58
N GLY A 152 -3.36 -0.19 9.02
CA GLY A 152 -3.75 -1.60 8.93
C GLY A 152 -3.77 -2.14 7.51
N TYR A 153 -4.22 -1.31 6.55
CA TYR A 153 -4.20 -1.68 5.13
C TYR A 153 -2.77 -1.88 4.63
N TYR A 154 -1.86 -0.95 4.91
CA TYR A 154 -0.47 -1.04 4.44
C TYR A 154 0.31 -2.18 5.10
N LEU A 155 0.04 -2.46 6.38
CA LEU A 155 0.57 -3.63 7.05
C LEU A 155 0.08 -4.93 6.39
N ALA A 156 -1.21 -5.01 6.07
CA ALA A 156 -1.79 -6.18 5.42
C ALA A 156 -1.17 -6.43 4.03
N GLN A 157 -0.95 -5.36 3.25
CA GLN A 157 -0.31 -5.45 1.93
C GLN A 157 1.16 -5.87 2.04
N GLU A 158 1.90 -5.34 3.02
CA GLU A 158 3.31 -5.73 3.24
C GLU A 158 3.43 -7.20 3.68
N LEU A 159 2.57 -7.67 4.59
CA LEU A 159 2.51 -9.07 5.00
C LEU A 159 2.20 -9.98 3.80
N ARG A 160 1.21 -9.61 2.99
CA ARG A 160 0.89 -10.32 1.74
C ARG A 160 2.09 -10.38 0.79
N ARG A 161 2.80 -9.27 0.60
CA ARG A 161 4.02 -9.21 -0.24
C ARG A 161 5.11 -10.14 0.28
N LEU A 162 5.21 -10.30 1.60
CA LEU A 162 6.14 -11.22 2.26
C LEU A 162 5.67 -12.68 2.28
N GLY A 163 4.50 -12.98 1.71
CA GLY A 163 3.92 -14.34 1.73
C GLY A 163 3.40 -14.76 3.11
N GLN A 164 3.13 -13.80 4.00
CA GLN A 164 2.60 -14.07 5.34
C GLN A 164 1.08 -13.92 5.38
N ASP A 165 0.45 -14.72 6.24
CA ASP A 165 -0.99 -14.61 6.51
C ASP A 165 -1.27 -13.36 7.37
N HIS A 166 -1.82 -12.33 6.74
CA HIS A 166 -2.24 -11.10 7.41
C HIS A 166 -3.44 -11.30 8.35
N ALA A 167 -4.29 -12.30 8.08
CA ALA A 167 -5.48 -12.57 8.88
C ALA A 167 -5.10 -13.08 10.28
N ALA A 168 -3.98 -13.80 10.39
CA ALA A 168 -3.40 -14.21 11.68
C ALA A 168 -3.07 -13.01 12.60
N TYR A 169 -2.89 -11.81 12.04
CA TYR A 169 -2.64 -10.57 12.77
C TYR A 169 -3.90 -9.70 12.93
N GLY A 170 -5.08 -10.20 12.58
CA GLY A 170 -6.33 -9.45 12.60
C GLY A 170 -6.40 -8.35 11.52
N LEU A 171 -5.57 -8.43 10.49
CA LEU A 171 -5.50 -7.43 9.43
C LEU A 171 -6.29 -7.88 8.20
N ALA A 172 -7.13 -6.99 7.69
CA ALA A 172 -7.88 -7.19 6.47
C ALA A 172 -7.15 -6.55 5.29
N THR A 173 -6.97 -7.31 4.21
CA THR A 173 -6.52 -6.76 2.92
C THR A 173 -7.64 -6.21 2.07
N GLN A 174 -8.89 -6.60 2.36
CA GLN A 174 -10.04 -5.95 1.75
C GLN A 174 -10.13 -4.54 2.32
N GLY A 175 -10.17 -3.51 1.47
CA GLY A 175 -10.33 -2.14 1.91
C GLY A 175 -11.65 -1.89 2.65
N ALA A 176 -11.73 -0.79 3.39
CA ALA A 176 -12.89 -0.44 4.23
C ALA A 176 -14.25 -0.48 3.49
N CYS A 177 -14.28 -0.18 2.19
CA CYS A 177 -15.50 -0.23 1.38
C CYS A 177 -16.14 -1.62 1.36
N TYR A 178 -15.33 -2.65 1.13
CA TYR A 178 -15.81 -4.04 1.03
C TYR A 178 -16.25 -4.63 2.37
N ARG A 179 -15.83 -4.02 3.47
CA ARG A 179 -16.22 -4.41 4.82
C ARG A 179 -17.44 -3.64 5.34
N GLY A 180 -18.01 -2.74 4.53
CA GLY A 180 -19.10 -1.84 4.98
C GLY A 180 -18.64 -0.75 5.95
N ALA A 181 -17.32 -0.52 6.08
CA ALA A 181 -16.71 0.39 7.04
C ALA A 181 -16.51 1.82 6.51
N CYS A 182 -17.27 2.23 5.48
CA CYS A 182 -17.17 3.58 4.92
C CYS A 182 -17.49 4.67 5.94
N GLU A 183 -18.49 4.43 6.79
CA GLU A 183 -18.95 5.37 7.83
C GLU A 183 -18.19 5.23 9.16
N GLU A 184 -17.26 4.27 9.26
CA GLU A 184 -16.41 4.10 10.44
C GLU A 184 -15.26 5.12 10.46
N GLY A 185 -14.75 5.40 11.67
CA GLY A 185 -13.61 6.30 11.86
C GLY A 185 -12.31 5.78 11.25
N LEU A 186 -11.42 6.68 10.85
CA LEU A 186 -10.13 6.31 10.25
C LEU A 186 -9.23 5.49 11.19
N ARG A 187 -9.23 5.76 12.51
CA ARG A 187 -8.46 5.01 13.51
C ARG A 187 -8.98 3.59 13.69
N ALA A 188 -10.27 3.36 13.42
CA ALA A 188 -10.86 2.03 13.36
C ALA A 188 -10.58 1.30 12.03
N GLY A 189 -9.86 1.94 11.10
CA GLY A 189 -9.59 1.38 9.78
C GLY A 189 -10.74 1.55 8.79
N GLY A 190 -11.69 2.45 9.07
CA GLY A 190 -12.75 2.87 8.16
C GLY A 190 -12.31 3.94 7.16
N CYS A 191 -13.27 4.55 6.45
CA CYS A 191 -13.00 5.65 5.52
C CYS A 191 -13.20 7.05 6.13
N GLY A 192 -13.58 7.15 7.39
CA GLY A 192 -13.86 8.41 8.09
C GLY A 192 -15.21 9.03 7.76
N GLY A 193 -16.13 8.29 7.13
CA GLY A 193 -17.41 8.78 6.63
C GLY A 193 -17.35 9.44 5.25
N MET A 194 -18.52 9.75 4.71
CA MET A 194 -18.69 10.49 3.45
C MET A 194 -19.30 11.89 3.65
N GLY A 195 -19.52 12.30 4.89
CA GLY A 195 -20.02 13.63 5.26
C GLY A 195 -18.92 14.69 5.35
N SER A 196 -19.31 15.95 5.57
CA SER A 196 -18.38 17.08 5.72
C SER A 196 -17.45 16.95 6.94
N ARG A 197 -17.92 16.36 8.04
CA ARG A 197 -17.09 16.06 9.20
C ARG A 197 -16.40 14.71 9.05
N VAL A 198 -15.10 14.69 9.28
CA VAL A 198 -14.31 13.45 9.31
C VAL A 198 -14.46 12.75 10.65
N ARG A 199 -14.66 11.43 10.61
CA ARG A 199 -14.68 10.56 11.78
C ARG A 199 -13.29 9.96 11.98
N LEU A 200 -12.78 10.06 13.20
CA LEU A 200 -11.52 9.45 13.63
C LEU A 200 -11.79 8.13 14.32
#